data_AF-A0A7W1IZ51-F1
#
_entry.id   AF-A0A7W1IZ51-F1
#
_cell.length_a   1.000
_cell.length_b   1.000
_cell.length_c   1.000
_cell.angle_alpha   90.00
_cell.angle_beta   90.00
_cell.angle_gamma   90.00
#
_symmetry.space_group_name_H-M   'P 1'
#
loop_
_entity.id
_entity.type
_entity.pdbx_description
1 polymer ?
#
loop_
_entity_poly.entity_id
_entity_poly.type
_entity_poly.pdbx_seq_one_letter_code
_entity_poly.pdbx_strand_id
1 'polypeptide(L)'
;MIAIKTYKASEEVADFIALTNPAKVLAFRPSEETTQRVSDLIEREKTDGISAEEKRELDYYMQLEHLMRMAKIFARKYAMSE
;
A
#
# COMPACT_ATOMS: atom_id res chain seq x y z
N MET A 1 -9.62 -0.66 -11.00
CA MET A 1 -8.99 -0.02 -9.82
C MET A 1 -10.07 0.09 -8.77
N ILE A 2 -9.99 -0.67 -7.66
CA ILE A 2 -10.92 -0.49 -6.55
C ILE A 2 -10.68 0.92 -6.01
N ALA A 3 -11.71 1.76 -5.99
CA ALA A 3 -11.61 3.10 -5.43
C ALA A 3 -11.52 2.97 -3.90
N ILE A 4 -10.30 2.97 -3.38
CA ILE A 4 -10.08 2.94 -1.94
C ILE A 4 -10.38 4.34 -1.42
N LYS A 5 -11.35 4.42 -0.50
CA LYS A 5 -11.75 5.68 0.10
C LYS A 5 -10.59 6.24 0.91
N THR A 6 -10.15 7.45 0.54
CA THR A 6 -9.11 8.16 1.28
C THR A 6 -9.74 8.88 2.46
N TYR A 7 -9.19 8.68 3.65
CA TYR A 7 -9.62 9.34 4.87
C TYR A 7 -8.51 10.28 5.36
N LYS A 8 -8.89 11.37 6.04
CA LYS A 8 -7.94 12.31 6.63
C LYS A 8 -6.93 11.62 7.57
N ALA A 9 -7.36 10.63 8.33
CA ALA A 9 -6.48 9.83 9.18
C ALA A 9 -5.38 9.09 8.38
N SER A 10 -5.70 8.61 7.17
CA SER A 10 -4.70 7.97 6.29
C SER A 10 -3.67 8.98 5.78
N GLU A 11 -4.09 10.22 5.49
CA GLU A 11 -3.18 11.31 5.13
C GLU A 11 -2.23 11.64 6.26
N GLU A 12 -2.75 11.83 7.48
CA GLU A 12 -1.95 12.16 8.67
C GLU A 12 -0.91 11.07 8.97
N VAL A 13 -1.30 9.79 8.90
CA VAL A 13 -0.38 8.66 9.12
C VAL A 13 0.66 8.57 7.99
N ALA A 14 0.26 8.76 6.74
CA ALA A 14 1.17 8.73 5.60
C ALA A 14 2.21 9.86 5.68
N ASP A 15 1.79 11.06 6.09
CA ASP A 15 2.66 12.23 6.29
C ASP A 15 3.68 11.97 7.42
N PHE A 16 3.21 11.44 8.55
CA PHE A 16 4.07 11.05 9.67
C PHE A 16 5.14 10.02 9.27
N ILE A 17 4.75 8.99 8.50
CA ILE A 17 5.69 7.98 7.98
C ILE A 17 6.73 8.65 7.07
N ALA A 18 6.28 9.51 6.15
CA ALA A 18 7.13 10.19 5.19
C ALA A 18 8.17 11.11 5.85
N LEU A 19 7.79 11.84 6.90
CA LEU A 19 8.67 12.73 7.65
C LEU A 19 9.81 11.99 8.37
N THR A 20 9.60 10.73 8.77
CA THR A 20 10.57 10.00 9.59
C THR A 20 11.88 9.72 8.82
N ASN A 21 11.78 9.30 7.56
CA ASN A 21 12.93 9.11 6.68
C ASN A 21 12.46 9.01 5.22
N PRO A 22 12.38 10.14 4.48
CA PRO A 22 11.85 10.15 3.13
C PRO A 22 12.55 9.15 2.19
N ALA A 23 13.88 9.04 2.28
CA ALA A 23 14.66 8.13 1.44
C ALA A 23 14.30 6.65 1.68
N LYS A 24 14.17 6.21 2.95
CA LYS A 24 13.76 4.84 3.27
C LYS A 24 12.33 4.54 2.84
N VAL A 25 11.42 5.50 3.00
CA VAL A 25 10.02 5.36 2.55
C VAL A 25 9.94 5.19 1.03
N LEU A 26 10.75 5.94 0.27
CA LEU A 26 10.83 5.80 -1.18
C LEU A 26 11.44 4.46 -1.61
N ALA A 27 12.45 3.99 -0.88
CA ALA A 27 13.12 2.72 -1.15
C ALA A 27 12.29 1.48 -0.76
N PHE A 28 11.31 1.64 0.13
CA PHE A 28 10.49 0.53 0.61
C PHE A 28 9.80 -0.22 -0.54
N ARG A 29 9.94 -1.55 -0.50
CA ARG A 29 9.20 -2.50 -1.34
C ARG A 29 8.76 -3.66 -0.45
N PRO A 30 7.54 -4.21 -0.64
CA PRO A 30 7.15 -5.46 -0.01
C PRO A 30 8.15 -6.59 -0.32
N SER A 31 8.17 -7.62 0.52
CA SER A 31 8.96 -8.82 0.23
C SER A 31 8.47 -9.51 -1.03
N GLU A 32 9.33 -10.36 -1.59
CA GLU A 32 8.96 -11.19 -2.75
C GLU A 32 7.79 -12.12 -2.41
N GLU A 33 7.82 -12.76 -1.23
CA GLU A 33 6.74 -13.60 -0.72
C GLU A 33 5.39 -12.87 -0.68
N THR A 34 5.36 -11.65 -0.11
CA THR A 34 4.14 -10.84 -0.09
C THR A 34 3.67 -10.49 -1.50
N THR A 35 4.60 -10.14 -2.39
CA THR A 35 4.28 -9.78 -3.78
C THR A 35 3.68 -10.96 -4.54
N GLN A 36 4.25 -12.15 -4.37
CA GLN A 36 3.76 -13.39 -4.96
C GLN A 36 2.36 -13.73 -4.42
N ARG A 37 2.16 -13.68 -3.09
CA ARG A 37 0.87 -13.99 -2.47
C ARG A 37 -0.26 -13.07 -2.95
N VAL A 38 -0.02 -11.76 -2.99
CA VAL A 38 -1.02 -10.80 -3.47
C VAL A 38 -1.32 -11.01 -4.96
N SER A 39 -0.29 -11.35 -5.75
CA SER A 39 -0.47 -11.63 -7.18
C SER A 39 -1.33 -12.86 -7.42
N ASP A 40 -1.08 -13.96 -6.70
CA ASP A 40 -1.90 -15.17 -6.72
C ASP A 40 -3.36 -14.88 -6.35
N LEU A 41 -3.59 -14.12 -5.27
CA LEU A 41 -4.93 -13.74 -4.85
C LEU A 41 -5.68 -12.92 -5.90
N ILE A 42 -5.00 -11.96 -6.55
CA ILE A 42 -5.60 -11.12 -7.62
C ILE A 42 -5.92 -11.95 -8.86
N GLU A 43 -5.07 -12.91 -9.21
CA GLU A 43 -5.30 -13.81 -10.33
C GLU A 43 -6.52 -14.70 -10.05
N ARG A 44 -6.51 -15.38 -8.90
CA ARG A 44 -7.59 -16.27 -8.49
C ARG A 44 -8.92 -15.55 -8.28
N GLU A 45 -8.92 -14.32 -7.78
CA GLU A 45 -10.15 -13.52 -7.64
C GLU A 45 -10.87 -13.35 -8.99
N LYS A 46 -10.11 -13.27 -10.09
CA LYS A 46 -10.63 -13.04 -11.45
C LYS A 46 -10.99 -14.33 -12.19
N THR A 47 -10.41 -15.47 -11.82
CA THR A 47 -10.60 -16.75 -12.53
C THR A 47 -11.59 -17.65 -11.79
N ASP A 48 -11.18 -18.14 -10.62
CA ASP A 48 -11.81 -19.24 -9.89
C ASP A 48 -12.55 -18.76 -8.64
N GLY A 49 -12.35 -17.50 -8.28
CA GLY A 49 -12.77 -16.91 -7.02
C GLY A 49 -11.80 -17.19 -5.88
N ILE A 50 -11.97 -16.43 -4.81
CA ILE A 50 -11.21 -16.57 -3.55
C ILE A 50 -12.19 -16.70 -2.39
N SER A 51 -11.77 -17.36 -1.32
CA SER A 51 -12.56 -17.47 -0.10
C SER A 51 -12.78 -16.11 0.56
N ALA A 52 -13.74 -16.03 1.48
CA ALA A 52 -14.00 -14.79 2.23
C ALA A 52 -12.80 -14.35 3.08
N GLU A 53 -11.97 -15.27 3.56
CA GLU A 53 -10.75 -14.95 4.30
C GLU A 53 -9.67 -14.41 3.38
N GLU A 54 -9.45 -15.06 2.24
CA GLU A 54 -8.52 -14.58 1.21
C GLU A 54 -8.91 -13.20 0.67
N LYS A 55 -10.22 -12.93 0.55
CA LYS A 55 -10.70 -11.61 0.18
C LYS A 55 -10.38 -10.56 1.22
N ARG A 56 -10.56 -10.88 2.51
CA ARG A 56 -10.16 -9.98 3.62
C ARG A 56 -8.65 -9.72 3.61
N GLU A 57 -7.86 -10.76 3.35
CA GLU A 57 -6.40 -10.65 3.19
C GLU A 57 -6.06 -9.68 2.05
N LEU A 58 -6.66 -9.86 0.87
CA LEU A 58 -6.46 -8.99 -0.28
C LEU A 58 -6.89 -7.55 0.00
N ASP A 59 -8.07 -7.34 0.59
CA ASP A 59 -8.58 -6.03 0.97
C ASP A 59 -7.65 -5.32 1.97
N TYR A 60 -7.07 -6.06 2.91
CA TYR A 60 -6.10 -5.53 3.87
C TYR A 60 -4.79 -5.10 3.18
N TYR A 61 -4.25 -5.94 2.28
CA TYR A 61 -3.07 -5.57 1.49
C TYR A 61 -3.32 -4.31 0.66
N MET A 62 -4.49 -4.21 0.02
CA MET A 62 -4.86 -3.05 -0.79
C MET A 62 -4.91 -1.76 0.03
N GLN A 63 -5.37 -1.81 1.28
CA GLN A 63 -5.36 -0.67 2.20
C GLN A 63 -3.94 -0.25 2.60
N LEU A 64 -3.09 -1.21 2.96
CA LEU A 64 -1.69 -0.94 3.33
C LEU A 64 -0.90 -0.36 2.16
N GLU A 65 -1.11 -0.91 0.97
CA GLU A 65 -0.45 -0.45 -0.24
C GLU A 65 -0.89 0.99 -0.57
N HIS A 66 -2.18 1.31 -0.44
CA HIS A 66 -2.68 2.67 -0.63
C HIS A 66 -2.04 3.66 0.35
N LEU A 67 -1.98 3.30 1.63
CA LEU A 67 -1.29 4.10 2.66
C LEU A 67 0.18 4.34 2.28
N MET A 68 0.89 3.29 1.83
CA MET A 68 2.28 3.39 1.42
C MET A 68 2.47 4.24 0.15
N ARG A 69 1.53 4.19 -0.80
CA ARG A 69 1.53 5.09 -1.97
C ARG A 69 1.44 6.55 -1.55
N MET A 70 0.55 6.86 -0.60
CA MET A 70 0.43 8.21 -0.04
C MET A 70 1.70 8.65 0.68
N ALA A 71 2.27 7.78 1.53
CA ALA A 71 3.53 8.06 2.22
C ALA A 71 4.66 8.35 1.22
N LYS A 72 4.74 7.61 0.12
CA LYS A 72 5.71 7.87 -0.96
C LYS A 72 5.48 9.21 -1.67
N ILE A 73 4.22 9.66 -1.81
CA ILE A 73 3.93 10.99 -2.39
C ILE A 73 4.47 12.09 -1.46
N PHE A 74 4.20 12.01 -0.15
CA PHE A 74 4.74 12.96 0.82
C PHE A 74 6.26 12.91 0.91
N ALA A 75 6.85 11.71 0.91
CA ALA A 75 8.30 11.54 0.95
C ALA A 75 9.01 12.18 -0.25
N ARG A 76 8.41 12.13 -1.46
CA ARG A 76 8.92 12.87 -2.62
C ARG A 76 8.94 14.37 -2.37
N LYS A 77 7.88 14.92 -1.75
CA LYS A 77 7.83 16.35 -1.43
C LYS A 77 8.97 16.75 -0.49
N TYR A 78 9.21 15.96 0.55
CA TYR A 78 10.29 16.23 1.50
C TYR A 78 11.69 16.07 0.91
N ALA A 79 11.91 15.05 0.08
CA ALA A 79 13.20 14.83 -0.59
C ALA A 79 13.52 15.90 -1.65
N MET A 80 12.54 16.67 -2.12
CA MET A 80 12.73 17.80 -3.05
C MET A 80 12.91 19.15 -2.33
N SER A 81 12.68 19.20 -1.01
CA SER A 81 12.81 20.42 -0.20
C SER A 81 14.13 20.51 0.59
N GLU A 82 15.00 19.51 0.46
CA GLU A 82 16.40 19.51 0.90
C GLU A 82 17.33 19.97 -0.23
#